data_AF-A0A9D1C3R1-F1
#
_entry.id   AF-A0A9D1C3R1-F1
#
_cell.length_a   1.000
_cell.length_b   1.000
_cell.length_c   1.000
_cell.angle_alpha   90.00
_cell.angle_beta   90.00
_cell.angle_gamma   90.00
#
_symmetry.space_group_name_H-M   'P 1'
#
loop_
_entity.id
_entity.type
_entity.pdbx_description
1 polymer ?
#
loop_
_entity_poly.entity_id
_entity_poly.type
_entity_poly.pdbx_seq_one_letter_code
_entity_poly.pdbx_strand_id
1 'polypeptide(L)' 'MDFKYVVVGAGLAGLTIAERIANVLDEKVLVIEKR' A
#
# COMPACT_ATOMS: atom_id res chain seq x y z
N MET A 1 6.75 -14.54 -0.50
CA MET A 1 5.49 -13.84 -0.18
C MET A 1 5.10 -13.10 -1.42
N ASP A 2 3.91 -13.38 -1.96
CA ASP A 2 3.42 -12.72 -3.17
C ASP A 2 2.44 -11.63 -2.77
N PHE A 3 2.65 -10.41 -3.29
CA PHE A 3 1.77 -9.26 -3.10
C PHE A 3 1.22 -8.83 -4.44
N LYS A 4 -0.10 -8.71 -4.53
CA LYS A 4 -0.79 -8.19 -5.72
C LYS A 4 -0.55 -6.69 -5.90
N TYR A 5 -0.38 -5.97 -4.80
CA TYR A 5 -0.16 -4.53 -4.79
C TYR A 5 1.09 -4.17 -4.00
N VAL A 6 1.90 -3.28 -4.58
CA VAL A 6 3.07 -2.69 -3.93
C VAL A 6 2.98 -1.17 -4.09
N VAL A 7 3.04 -0.45 -2.98
CA VAL A 7 3.12 1.02 -2.94
C VAL A 7 4.53 1.41 -2.52
N VAL A 8 5.22 2.18 -3.36
CA VAL A 8 6.56 2.71 -3.07
C VAL A 8 6.47 4.19 -2.75
N GLY A 9 6.84 4.57 -1.54
CA GLY A 9 6.62 5.88 -0.92
C GLY A 9 5.44 5.85 0.07
N ALA A 10 5.73 6.04 1.35
CA ALA A 10 4.78 6.16 2.46
C ALA A 10 4.49 7.63 2.83
N GLY A 11 4.54 8.52 1.85
CA GLY A 11 3.95 9.87 1.96
C GLY A 11 2.42 9.83 2.02
N LEU A 12 1.79 11.01 2.12
CA LEU A 12 0.33 11.13 2.26
C LEU A 12 -0.45 10.38 1.18
N ALA A 13 -0.07 10.56 -0.09
CA ALA A 13 -0.75 9.92 -1.22
C ALA A 13 -0.57 8.40 -1.22
N GLY A 14 0.64 7.92 -0.94
CA GLY A 14 0.94 6.49 -0.90
C GLY A 14 0.16 5.76 0.18
N LEU A 15 0.12 6.32 1.40
CA LEU A 15 -0.67 5.75 2.49
C LEU A 15 -2.17 5.84 2.25
N THR A 16 -2.66 6.90 1.60
CA THR A 16 -4.08 7.02 1.26
C THR A 16 -4.53 5.91 0.30
N ILE A 17 -3.71 5.59 -0.70
CA ILE A 17 -4.02 4.48 -1.62
C ILE A 17 -3.84 3.12 -0.93
N ALA A 18 -2.79 2.93 -0.13
CA ALA A 18 -2.57 1.68 0.58
C ALA A 18 -3.74 1.36 1.55
N GLU A 19 -4.25 2.37 2.26
CA GLU A 19 -5.42 2.23 3.14
C GLU A 19 -6.65 1.77 2.36
N ARG A 20 -6.93 2.39 1.20
CA ARG A 20 -8.07 1.99 0.36
C ARG A 20 -7.92 0.57 -0.18
N ILE A 21 -6.70 0.16 -0.58
CA ILE A 21 -6.47 -1.23 -1.02
C ILE A 21 -6.73 -2.21 0.12
N ALA A 22 -6.28 -1.90 1.34
CA ALA A 22 -6.48 -2.76 2.48
C ALA A 22 -7.96 -2.84 2.92
N ASN A 23 -8.67 -1.71 3.00
CA ASN A 23 -9.99 -1.66 3.63
C ASN A 23 -11.18 -1.66 2.65
N VAL A 24 -11.01 -1.10 1.44
CA VAL A 24 -12.10 -1.04 0.45
C VAL A 24 -12.05 -2.25 -0.48
N LEU A 25 -10.84 -2.71 -0.84
CA LEU A 25 -10.67 -3.88 -1.69
C LEU A 25 -10.49 -5.18 -0.89
N ASP A 26 -10.31 -5.09 0.44
CA ASP A 26 -10.01 -6.23 1.32
C ASP A 26 -8.80 -7.06 0.86
N GLU A 27 -7.78 -6.36 0.34
CA GLU A 27 -6.62 -6.97 -0.31
C GLU A 27 -5.31 -6.60 0.41
N LYS A 28 -4.34 -7.52 0.38
CA LYS A 28 -3.03 -7.27 0.97
C LYS A 28 -2.19 -6.36 0.07
N VAL A 29 -1.62 -5.31 0.67
CA VAL A 29 -0.71 -4.37 0.01
C VAL A 29 0.61 -4.30 0.77
N LEU A 30 1.72 -4.31 0.04
CA LEU A 30 3.05 -4.05 0.58
C LEU A 30 3.38 -2.57 0.41
N VAL A 31 3.73 -1.88 1.48
CA VAL A 31 4.21 -0.49 1.42
C VAL A 31 5.71 -0.47 1.70
N ILE A 32 6.48 0.18 0.82
CA ILE A 32 7.94 0.33 0.94
C ILE A 32 8.26 1.81 0.93
N GLU A 33 9.00 2.30 1.93
CA GLU A 33 9.51 3.67 1.96
C GLU A 33 11.02 3.63 2.14
N LYS A 34 11.72 4.50 1.41
CA LYS A 34 13.15 4.69 1.60
C LYS A 34 13.33 5.68 2.75
N ARG A 35 13.96 5.24 3.82
CA ARG A 35 14.70 6.16 4.70
C ARG A 35 16.11 6.32 4.17
#